data_AF-A0AAW0CU48-F1
#
_entry.id   AF-A0AAW0CU48-F1
#
_cell.length_a   1.000
_cell.length_b   1.000
_cell.length_c   1.000
_cell.angle_alpha   90.00
_cell.angle_beta   90.00
_cell.angle_gamma   90.00
#
_symmetry.space_group_name_H-M   'P 1'
#
loop_
_entity.id
_entity.type
_entity.pdbx_description
1 polymer ?
#
loop_
_entity_poly.entity_id
_entity_poly.type
_entity_poly.pdbx_seq_one_letter_code
_entity_poly.pdbx_strand_id
1 'polypeptide(L)'
;MNRLRKTSETPKKSTVSATSLTSSPRPLSADALVVRPSLKVTAASATLQTDTTYWAARALKAETLLAARVEHHRELRSLSFVEETKRARERNAHDARHAKLEKLVLVLLVMLVLLVLALLHLAHKSTSKSRSRKLPFHFTIPILSPFTSVTLTALSFVFAGLAYFTLRHWMARRR
;
A
#
# COMPACT_ATOMS: atom_id res chain seq x y z
N MET A 1 32.02 3.02 11.49
CA MET A 1 31.64 1.62 11.20
C MET A 1 30.62 1.20 12.24
N ASN A 2 29.35 1.00 11.86
CA ASN A 2 28.36 0.28 12.68
C ASN A 2 27.30 -0.30 11.73
N ARG A 3 27.34 -1.63 11.56
CA ARG A 3 26.45 -2.39 10.68
C ARG A 3 25.14 -2.63 11.42
N LEU A 4 24.11 -1.85 11.07
CA LEU A 4 22.72 -2.12 11.45
C LEU A 4 22.23 -3.38 10.71
N ARG A 5 22.10 -4.46 11.47
CA ARG A 5 21.61 -5.77 11.07
C ARG A 5 20.12 -5.66 10.75
N LYS A 6 19.77 -5.76 9.47
CA LYS A 6 18.39 -5.73 8.98
C LYS A 6 17.83 -7.15 9.02
N THR A 7 17.04 -7.45 10.05
CA THR A 7 16.25 -8.69 10.13
C THR A 7 15.12 -8.62 9.11
N SER A 8 15.13 -9.55 8.17
CA SER A 8 14.07 -9.78 7.20
C SER A 8 12.97 -10.59 7.88
N GLU A 9 12.02 -9.92 8.50
CA GLU A 9 10.77 -10.56 8.88
C GLU A 9 9.87 -10.66 7.66
N THR A 10 9.60 -11.89 7.24
CA THR A 10 8.60 -12.22 6.23
C THR A 10 7.21 -11.92 6.79
N PRO A 11 6.31 -11.28 6.03
CA PRO A 11 4.95 -11.08 6.50
C PRO A 11 4.26 -12.44 6.48
N LYS A 12 4.10 -13.05 7.66
CA LYS A 12 3.13 -14.12 7.88
C LYS A 12 1.79 -13.61 7.35
N LYS A 13 1.33 -14.28 6.29
CA LYS A 13 0.00 -14.13 5.72
C LYS A 13 -0.99 -14.54 6.81
N SER A 14 -1.38 -13.57 7.64
CA SER A 14 -2.49 -13.73 8.56
C SER A 14 -3.73 -13.86 7.69
N THR A 15 -4.11 -15.09 7.40
CA THR A 15 -5.47 -15.48 7.04
C THR A 15 -6.34 -15.02 8.22
N VAL A 16 -6.75 -13.76 8.18
CA VAL A 16 -7.79 -13.25 9.05
C VAL A 16 -9.04 -13.91 8.52
N SER A 17 -9.39 -15.03 9.13
CA SER A 17 -10.73 -15.58 9.09
C SER A 17 -11.69 -14.41 9.29
N ALA A 18 -12.41 -14.05 8.23
CA ALA A 18 -13.59 -13.22 8.33
C ALA A 18 -14.63 -14.06 9.08
N THR A 19 -14.47 -14.13 10.40
CA THR A 19 -15.53 -14.54 11.31
C THR A 19 -16.55 -13.41 11.22
N SER A 20 -17.51 -13.57 10.32
CA SER A 20 -18.74 -12.78 10.32
C SER A 20 -19.40 -12.98 11.68
N LEU A 21 -19.10 -12.08 12.60
CA LEU A 21 -19.86 -11.89 13.83
C LEU A 21 -21.23 -11.33 13.42
N THR A 22 -22.08 -12.21 12.93
CA THR A 22 -23.53 -12.01 12.98
C THR A 22 -23.90 -12.14 14.45
N SER A 23 -23.66 -11.08 15.22
CA SER A 23 -24.25 -10.90 16.54
C SER A 23 -25.74 -10.66 16.33
N SER A 24 -26.47 -11.76 16.17
CA SER A 24 -27.92 -11.76 16.37
C SER A 24 -28.17 -11.18 17.76
N PRO A 25 -28.87 -10.05 17.90
CA PRO A 25 -29.23 -9.54 19.21
C PRO A 25 -30.24 -10.53 19.79
N ARG A 26 -29.72 -11.45 20.60
CA ARG A 26 -30.49 -12.32 21.47
C ARG A 26 -31.39 -11.37 22.29
N PRO A 27 -32.73 -11.47 22.20
CA PRO A 27 -33.57 -10.76 23.15
C PRO A 27 -33.23 -11.34 24.51
N LEU A 28 -32.49 -10.57 25.32
CA LEU A 28 -32.38 -10.81 26.74
C LEU A 28 -33.81 -10.72 27.26
N SER A 29 -34.41 -11.89 27.48
CA SER A 29 -35.53 -12.06 28.37
C SER A 29 -35.16 -11.32 29.64
N ALA A 30 -35.73 -10.13 29.79
CA ALA A 30 -35.72 -9.38 31.02
C ALA A 30 -36.61 -10.14 32.00
N ASP A 31 -36.14 -11.29 32.48
CA ASP A 31 -36.50 -11.78 33.81
C ASP A 31 -35.82 -10.87 34.83
N ALA A 32 -36.18 -9.59 34.76
CA ALA A 32 -36.08 -8.71 35.91
C ALA A 32 -37.03 -9.33 36.92
N LEU A 33 -36.44 -10.05 37.87
CA LEU A 33 -37.10 -10.54 39.07
C LEU A 33 -37.77 -9.32 39.71
N VAL A 34 -39.05 -9.11 39.40
CA VAL A 34 -39.87 -8.04 39.94
C VAL A 34 -40.08 -8.38 41.41
N VAL A 35 -39.11 -7.99 42.24
CA VAL A 35 -39.31 -7.86 43.67
C VAL A 35 -40.38 -6.79 43.84
N ARG A 36 -41.64 -7.21 43.97
CA ARG A 36 -42.76 -6.32 44.33
C ARG A 36 -42.61 -5.98 45.81
N PRO A 37 -42.25 -4.75 46.21
CA PRO A 37 -42.44 -4.33 47.58
C PRO A 37 -43.95 -4.23 47.82
N SER A 38 -44.51 -5.17 48.58
CA SER A 38 -45.90 -5.13 49.02
C SER A 38 -46.04 -4.08 50.12
N LEU A 39 -46.16 -2.82 49.72
CA LEU A 39 -46.49 -1.71 50.61
C LEU A 39 -47.98 -1.39 50.41
N LYS A 40 -48.78 -1.73 51.43
CA LYS A 40 -50.17 -1.28 51.57
C LYS A 40 -50.16 0.23 51.80
N VAL A 41 -50.19 1.00 50.72
CA VAL A 41 -50.34 2.46 50.76
C VAL A 41 -51.83 2.80 50.63
N THR A 42 -52.29 3.65 51.54
CA THR A 42 -53.66 4.15 51.66
C THR A 42 -54.11 4.89 50.38
N ALA A 43 -55.32 4.57 49.91
CA ALA A 43 -55.75 4.67 48.52
C ALA A 43 -56.10 6.09 47.98
N ALA A 44 -55.99 7.15 48.78
CA ALA A 44 -56.45 8.49 48.36
C ALA A 44 -55.33 9.41 47.82
N SER A 45 -54.08 9.21 48.26
CA SER A 45 -52.91 9.99 47.80
C SER A 45 -52.07 9.24 46.75
N ALA A 46 -52.39 7.97 46.52
CA ALA A 46 -51.62 7.07 45.66
C ALA A 46 -51.79 7.35 44.17
N THR A 47 -52.95 7.86 43.73
CA THR A 47 -53.26 8.07 42.30
C THR A 47 -52.44 9.21 41.67
N LEU A 48 -52.14 10.28 42.42
CA LEU A 48 -51.28 11.37 41.94
C LEU A 48 -49.79 11.01 41.98
N GLN A 49 -49.36 10.14 42.91
CA GLN A 49 -47.98 9.66 43.00
C GLN A 49 -47.65 8.58 41.93
N THR A 50 -48.65 7.85 41.44
CA THR A 50 -48.45 6.85 40.38
C THR A 50 -48.17 7.49 39.02
N ASP A 51 -48.72 8.68 38.77
CA ASP A 51 -48.53 9.35 37.48
C ASP A 51 -47.10 9.92 37.36
N THR A 52 -46.61 10.57 38.41
CA THR A 52 -45.25 11.13 38.45
C THR A 52 -44.20 10.02 38.37
N THR A 53 -44.42 8.89 39.05
CA THR A 53 -43.52 7.73 39.00
C THR A 53 -43.54 7.04 37.64
N TYR A 54 -44.68 6.98 36.95
CA TYR A 54 -44.77 6.47 35.58
C TYR A 54 -43.96 7.32 34.59
N TRP A 55 -44.12 8.65 34.62
CA TRP A 55 -43.36 9.54 33.75
C TRP A 55 -41.86 9.51 34.04
N ALA A 56 -41.48 9.44 35.32
CA ALA A 56 -40.08 9.30 35.72
C ALA A 56 -39.47 7.98 35.21
N ALA A 57 -40.16 6.85 35.38
CA ALA A 57 -39.70 5.56 34.88
C ALA A 57 -39.59 5.54 33.35
N ARG A 58 -40.54 6.18 32.65
CA ARG A 58 -40.53 6.32 31.20
C ARG A 58 -39.38 7.20 30.71
N ALA A 59 -39.10 8.32 31.39
CA ALA A 59 -37.98 9.21 31.09
C ALA A 59 -36.63 8.48 31.28
N LEU A 60 -36.45 7.80 32.42
CA LEU A 60 -35.26 7.00 32.71
C LEU A 60 -35.04 5.91 31.63
N LYS A 61 -36.12 5.24 31.21
CA LYS A 61 -36.05 4.24 30.12
C LYS A 61 -35.65 4.88 28.79
N ALA A 62 -36.15 6.07 28.49
CA ALA A 62 -35.76 6.79 27.27
C ALA A 62 -34.28 7.20 27.32
N GLU A 63 -33.81 7.71 28.46
CA GLU A 63 -32.41 8.09 28.67
C GLU A 63 -31.45 6.92 28.53
N THR A 64 -31.76 5.78 29.15
CA THR A 64 -30.96 4.55 29.03
C THR A 64 -30.90 4.02 27.59
N LEU A 65 -32.01 4.05 26.85
CA LEU A 65 -32.03 3.67 25.44
C LEU A 65 -31.24 4.64 24.57
N LEU A 66 -31.32 5.94 24.84
CA LEU A 66 -30.56 6.96 24.11
C LEU A 66 -29.06 6.81 24.38
N ALA A 67 -28.67 6.61 25.64
CA ALA A 67 -27.27 6.38 26.03
C ALA A 67 -26.69 5.16 25.31
N ALA A 68 -27.43 4.05 25.27
CA ALA A 68 -27.02 2.85 24.55
C ALA A 68 -26.82 3.09 23.05
N ARG A 69 -27.73 3.86 22.40
CA ARG A 69 -27.59 4.22 20.98
C ARG A 69 -26.38 5.11 20.72
N VAL A 70 -26.16 6.11 21.58
CA VAL A 70 -25.02 7.03 21.45
C VAL A 70 -23.70 6.29 21.58
N GLU A 71 -23.59 5.38 22.56
CA GLU A 71 -22.38 4.59 22.74
C GLU A 71 -22.14 3.65 21.54
N HIS A 72 -23.18 2.96 21.07
CA HIS A 72 -23.06 2.13 19.86
C HIS A 72 -22.63 2.93 18.62
N HIS A 73 -23.18 4.14 18.41
CA HIS A 73 -22.72 5.01 17.31
C HIS A 73 -21.28 5.47 17.47
N ARG A 74 -20.84 5.69 18.71
CA ARG A 74 -19.44 6.04 19.01
C ARG A 74 -18.51 4.87 18.68
N GLU A 75 -18.89 3.65 19.04
CA GLU A 75 -18.16 2.43 18.69
C GLU A 75 -18.08 2.23 17.17
N LEU A 76 -19.20 2.39 16.45
CA LEU A 76 -19.18 2.28 14.99
C LEU A 76 -18.26 3.31 14.34
N ARG A 77 -18.24 4.55 14.83
CA ARG A 77 -17.33 5.60 14.33
C ARG A 77 -15.87 5.30 14.63
N SER A 78 -15.56 4.74 15.80
CA SER A 78 -14.18 4.38 16.14
C SER A 78 -13.68 3.22 15.27
N LEU A 79 -14.54 2.22 15.01
CA LEU A 79 -14.25 1.11 14.11
C LEU A 79 -14.06 1.58 12.66
N SER A 80 -14.93 2.48 12.16
CA SER A 80 -14.81 3.00 10.79
C SER A 80 -13.50 3.78 10.60
N PHE A 81 -13.10 4.58 11.60
CA PHE A 81 -11.83 5.32 11.54
C PHE A 81 -10.61 4.39 11.50
N VAL A 82 -10.61 3.32 12.29
CA VAL A 82 -9.52 2.32 12.25
C VAL A 82 -9.44 1.63 10.89
N GLU A 83 -10.59 1.30 10.29
CA GLU A 83 -10.60 0.68 8.97
C GLU A 83 -10.16 1.64 7.85
N GLU A 84 -10.63 2.88 7.90
CA GLU A 84 -10.23 3.93 6.94
C GLU A 84 -8.73 4.20 7.01
N THR A 85 -8.17 4.33 8.21
CA THR A 85 -6.72 4.54 8.38
C THR A 85 -5.92 3.33 7.88
N LYS A 86 -6.42 2.10 8.07
CA LYS A 86 -5.81 0.89 7.51
C LYS A 86 -5.84 0.91 5.97
N ARG A 87 -7.00 1.19 5.37
CA ARG A 87 -7.15 1.29 3.90
C ARG A 87 -6.27 2.40 3.33
N ALA A 88 -6.15 3.54 4.01
CA ALA A 88 -5.26 4.63 3.61
C ALA A 88 -3.78 4.21 3.61
N ARG A 89 -3.34 3.47 4.64
CA ARG A 89 -1.98 2.91 4.70
C ARG A 89 -1.70 1.92 3.57
N GLU A 90 -2.66 1.05 3.28
CA GLU A 90 -2.55 0.08 2.18
C GLU A 90 -2.43 0.81 0.83
N ARG A 91 -3.29 1.79 0.56
CA ARG A 91 -3.21 2.63 -0.65
C ARG A 91 -1.86 3.33 -0.78
N ASN A 92 -1.40 3.99 0.28
CA ASN A 92 -0.09 4.65 0.27
C ASN A 92 1.07 3.67 0.00
N ALA A 93 0.99 2.45 0.51
CA ALA A 93 1.98 1.41 0.26
C ALA A 93 1.96 0.92 -1.20
N HIS A 94 0.79 0.85 -1.83
CA HIS A 94 0.64 0.56 -3.25
C HIS A 94 1.18 1.70 -4.11
N ASP A 95 0.81 2.94 -3.83
CA ASP A 95 1.26 4.11 -4.58
C ASP A 95 2.79 4.25 -4.54
N ALA A 96 3.41 3.99 -3.39
CA ALA A 96 4.87 3.99 -3.24
C ALA A 96 5.56 2.90 -4.09
N ARG A 97 4.88 1.78 -4.38
CA ARG A 97 5.39 0.74 -5.29
C ARG A 97 5.19 1.14 -6.74
N HIS A 98 4.03 1.69 -7.08
CA HIS A 98 3.73 2.17 -8.44
C HIS A 98 4.69 3.29 -8.86
N ALA A 99 4.97 4.26 -8.00
CA ALA A 99 5.93 5.33 -8.28
C ALA A 99 7.36 4.82 -8.56
N LYS A 100 7.75 3.68 -7.95
CA LYS A 100 9.05 3.04 -8.25
C LYS A 100 9.06 2.34 -9.60
N LEU A 101 7.97 1.65 -9.93
CA LEU A 101 7.81 1.00 -11.23
C LEU A 101 7.76 2.02 -12.36
N GLU A 102 7.04 3.13 -12.18
CA GLU A 102 6.97 4.22 -13.15
C GLU A 102 8.36 4.79 -13.44
N LYS A 103 9.16 5.05 -12.39
CA LYS A 103 10.56 5.49 -12.55
C LYS A 103 11.39 4.47 -13.32
N LEU A 104 11.24 3.17 -13.05
CA LEU A 104 11.97 2.12 -13.76
C LEU A 104 11.58 2.11 -15.25
N VAL A 105 10.28 2.16 -15.54
CA VAL A 105 9.75 2.20 -16.91
C VAL A 105 10.28 3.42 -17.67
N LEU A 106 10.33 4.60 -17.05
CA LEU A 106 10.90 5.79 -17.67
C LEU A 106 12.40 5.62 -17.98
N VAL A 107 13.18 5.04 -17.06
CA VAL A 107 14.61 4.76 -17.31
C VAL A 107 14.80 3.77 -18.44
N LEU A 108 14.00 2.71 -18.48
CA LEU A 108 14.05 1.71 -19.55
C LEU A 108 13.68 2.33 -20.91
N LEU A 109 12.65 3.18 -20.95
CA LEU A 109 12.24 3.90 -22.15
C LEU A 109 13.37 4.80 -22.67
N VAL A 110 14.03 5.56 -21.79
CA VAL A 110 15.17 6.41 -22.16
C VAL A 110 16.33 5.56 -22.72
N MET A 111 16.65 4.42 -22.08
CA MET A 111 17.67 3.50 -22.59
C MET A 111 17.32 2.94 -23.98
N LEU A 112 16.06 2.58 -24.21
CA LEU A 112 15.60 2.10 -25.51
C LEU A 112 15.74 3.17 -26.60
N VAL A 113 15.34 4.41 -26.31
CA VAL A 113 15.49 5.53 -27.26
C VAL A 113 16.96 5.78 -27.59
N LEU A 114 17.85 5.79 -26.59
CA LEU A 114 19.30 5.94 -26.81
C LEU A 114 19.88 4.80 -27.65
N LEU A 115 19.43 3.56 -27.43
CA LEU A 115 19.84 2.40 -28.23
C LEU A 115 19.43 2.56 -29.70
N VAL A 116 18.19 2.97 -29.96
CA VAL A 116 17.69 3.23 -31.33
C VAL A 116 18.50 4.34 -32.00
N LEU A 117 18.75 5.46 -31.30
CA LEU A 117 19.57 6.55 -31.81
C LEU A 117 21.01 6.11 -32.13
N ALA A 118 21.60 5.27 -31.27
CA ALA A 118 22.94 4.72 -31.50
C ALA A 118 22.99 3.82 -32.73
N LEU A 119 21.97 2.97 -32.93
CA LEU A 119 21.85 2.12 -34.12
C LEU A 119 21.68 2.94 -35.39
N LEU A 120 20.82 3.96 -35.38
CA LEU A 120 20.65 4.88 -36.51
C LEU A 120 21.95 5.63 -36.83
N HIS A 121 22.66 6.12 -35.82
CA HIS A 121 23.94 6.79 -36.00
C HIS A 121 25.01 5.84 -36.58
N LEU A 122 25.06 4.59 -36.12
CA LEU A 122 25.98 3.58 -36.63
C LEU A 122 25.66 3.19 -38.08
N ALA A 123 24.38 3.04 -38.41
CA ALA A 123 23.90 2.78 -39.76
C ALA A 123 24.20 3.95 -40.71
N HIS A 124 24.03 5.19 -40.26
CA HIS A 124 24.37 6.37 -41.06
C HIS A 124 25.88 6.50 -41.28
N LYS A 125 26.71 6.14 -40.29
CA LYS A 125 28.17 6.20 -40.43
C LYS A 125 28.71 5.10 -41.35
N SER A 126 28.10 3.92 -41.37
CA SER A 126 28.56 2.78 -42.21
C SER A 126 28.32 3.01 -43.70
N THR A 127 27.27 3.73 -44.09
CA THR A 127 26.99 4.03 -45.51
C THR A 127 28.02 5.00 -46.12
N SER A 128 28.63 5.88 -45.33
CA SER A 128 29.58 6.90 -45.82
C SER A 128 30.97 6.38 -46.25
N LYS A 129 31.34 5.14 -45.89
CA LYS A 129 32.69 4.58 -46.16
C LYS A 129 32.75 3.49 -47.23
N SER A 130 31.67 3.27 -47.99
CA SER A 130 31.69 2.35 -49.14
C SER A 130 32.35 2.98 -50.38
N ARG A 131 33.63 3.35 -50.29
CA ARG A 131 34.44 3.66 -51.47
C ARG A 131 35.79 2.96 -51.39
N SER A 132 35.79 1.78 -52.00
CA SER A 132 36.92 1.11 -52.66
C SER A 132 38.24 1.01 -51.89
N ARG A 133 38.51 -0.14 -51.26
CA ARG A 133 39.88 -0.69 -51.17
C ARG A 133 39.84 -2.21 -51.30
N LYS A 134 40.12 -2.68 -52.52
CA LYS A 134 40.55 -4.07 -52.77
C LYS A 134 41.92 -4.26 -52.11
N LEU A 135 42.02 -5.10 -51.08
CA LEU A 135 43.31 -5.63 -50.63
C LEU A 135 43.14 -7.13 -50.37
N PRO A 136 43.85 -7.99 -51.13
CA PRO A 136 43.83 -9.44 -50.93
C PRO A 136 44.89 -9.85 -49.91
N PHE A 137 44.53 -10.81 -49.04
CA PHE A 137 45.38 -11.90 -48.49
C PHE A 137 46.72 -11.50 -47.83
N HIS A 138 47.21 -12.00 -46.69
CA HIS A 138 46.88 -12.98 -45.66
C HIS A 138 47.97 -12.76 -44.60
N PHE A 139 47.70 -12.88 -43.30
CA PHE A 139 48.59 -13.52 -42.31
C PHE A 139 47.88 -13.54 -40.94
N THR A 140 47.52 -14.74 -40.54
CA THR A 140 47.39 -15.26 -39.17
C THR A 140 48.44 -14.60 -38.24
N ILE A 141 48.14 -13.90 -37.14
CA ILE A 141 47.18 -14.10 -36.05
C ILE A 141 46.76 -12.70 -35.53
N PRO A 142 45.46 -12.34 -35.43
CA PRO A 142 45.05 -11.52 -34.30
C PRO A 142 43.77 -12.07 -33.66
N ILE A 143 43.90 -12.57 -32.43
CA ILE A 143 42.78 -12.99 -31.56
C ILE A 143 41.92 -11.76 -31.16
N LEU A 144 42.31 -10.55 -31.56
CA LEU A 144 41.50 -9.34 -31.50
C LEU A 144 41.12 -8.90 -32.91
N SER A 145 40.13 -9.59 -33.45
CA SER A 145 39.46 -9.24 -34.71
C SER A 145 39.02 -7.78 -34.70
N PRO A 146 39.12 -7.03 -35.81
CA PRO A 146 38.58 -5.67 -35.91
C PRO A 146 37.08 -5.57 -35.56
N PHE A 147 36.35 -6.69 -35.57
CA PHE A 147 34.97 -6.78 -35.11
C PHE A 147 34.85 -6.81 -33.58
N THR A 148 35.84 -7.32 -32.83
CA THR A 148 35.81 -7.28 -31.37
C THR A 148 35.99 -5.86 -30.85
N SER A 149 36.79 -5.02 -31.51
CA SER A 149 36.97 -3.61 -31.10
C SER A 149 35.63 -2.83 -31.13
N VAL A 150 34.82 -3.03 -32.17
CA VAL A 150 33.52 -2.33 -32.32
C VAL A 150 32.50 -2.86 -31.31
N THR A 151 32.47 -4.18 -31.06
CA THR A 151 31.58 -4.76 -30.07
C THR A 151 32.00 -4.40 -28.65
N LEU A 152 33.31 -4.34 -28.35
CA LEU A 152 33.84 -3.94 -27.04
C LEU A 152 33.61 -2.46 -26.75
N THR A 153 33.76 -1.59 -27.76
CA THR A 153 33.46 -0.15 -27.58
C THR A 153 31.96 0.09 -27.42
N ALA A 154 31.11 -0.59 -28.20
CA ALA A 154 29.67 -0.53 -27.99
C ALA A 154 29.25 -1.08 -26.62
N LEU A 155 29.80 -2.23 -26.20
CA LEU A 155 29.58 -2.77 -24.85
C LEU A 155 30.05 -1.77 -23.79
N SER A 156 31.22 -1.16 -23.98
CA SER A 156 31.77 -0.19 -23.04
C SER A 156 30.86 1.02 -22.87
N PHE A 157 30.29 1.56 -23.96
CA PHE A 157 29.31 2.65 -23.89
C PHE A 157 28.02 2.23 -23.18
N VAL A 158 27.52 1.03 -23.45
CA VAL A 158 26.32 0.49 -22.76
C VAL A 158 26.61 0.33 -21.27
N PHE A 159 27.75 -0.28 -20.90
CA PHE A 159 28.16 -0.45 -19.51
C PHE A 159 28.42 0.89 -18.81
N ALA A 160 29.06 1.84 -19.48
CA ALA A 160 29.30 3.19 -18.93
C ALA A 160 27.98 3.95 -18.71
N GLY A 161 27.03 3.83 -19.65
CA GLY A 161 25.68 4.37 -19.50
C GLY A 161 24.94 3.74 -18.32
N LEU A 162 24.99 2.41 -18.19
CA LEU A 162 24.37 1.67 -17.09
C LEU A 162 25.03 2.04 -15.74
N ALA A 163 26.36 2.11 -15.70
CA ALA A 163 27.13 2.51 -14.54
C ALA A 163 26.81 3.95 -14.13
N TYR A 164 26.78 4.90 -15.06
CA TYR A 164 26.38 6.27 -14.78
C TYR A 164 24.95 6.35 -14.25
N PHE A 165 24.00 5.62 -14.84
CA PHE A 165 22.61 5.63 -14.40
C PHE A 165 22.43 5.04 -13.00
N THR A 166 23.10 3.92 -12.71
CA THR A 166 23.10 3.30 -11.39
C THR A 166 23.73 4.21 -10.33
N LEU A 167 24.85 4.86 -10.65
CA LEU A 167 25.54 5.78 -9.76
C LEU A 167 24.73 7.06 -9.51
N ARG A 168 24.11 7.61 -10.56
CA ARG A 168 23.17 8.74 -10.48
C ARG A 168 21.96 8.41 -9.62
N HIS A 169 21.37 7.23 -9.82
CA HIS A 169 20.22 6.77 -9.03
C HIS A 169 20.59 6.59 -7.56
N TRP A 170 21.77 6.05 -7.28
CA TRP A 170 22.27 5.88 -5.92
C TRP A 170 22.53 7.22 -5.23
N MET A 171 23.13 8.18 -5.93
CA MET A 171 23.35 9.55 -5.43
C MET A 171 22.02 10.26 -5.12
N ALA A 172 21.03 10.13 -6.00
CA ALA A 172 19.70 10.72 -5.82
C ALA A 172 18.91 10.12 -4.65
N ARG A 173 19.30 8.93 -4.17
CA ARG A 173 18.66 8.26 -3.02
C ARG A 173 19.24 8.67 -1.66
N ARG A 174 20.39 9.35 -1.67
CA ARG A 174 21.13 9.76 -0.46
C ARG A 174 20.88 11.22 -0.07
N ARG A 175 20.26 12.01 -0.93
CA ARG A 175 19.70 13.31 -0.60
C ARG A 175 18.25 13.14 -0.24
#